data_AF-A0A929IH37-F1
#
_entry.id   AF-A0A929IH37-F1
#
_cell.length_a   1.000
_cell.length_b   1.000
_cell.length_c   1.000
_cell.angle_alpha   90.00
_cell.angle_beta   90.00
_cell.angle_gamma   90.00
#
_symmetry.space_group_name_H-M   'P 1'
#
loop_
_entity.id
_entity.type
_entity.pdbx_description
1 polymer ?
#
loop_
_entity_poly.entity_id
_entity_poly.type
_entity_poly.pdbx_seq_one_letter_code
_entity_poly.pdbx_strand_id
1 'polypeptide(L)' 'APGWQSPLPEERLAVEETDPIRVQAGHFADVIRGRAEPLITARDAARTLEATLAVAKAAATSGEVALSV' A
#
# COMPACT_ATOMS: atom_id res chain seq x y z
N ALA A 1 -16.04 -13.11 -24.56
CA ALA A 1 -15.29 -12.97 -23.29
C ALA A 1 -15.73 -11.67 -22.62
N PRO A 2 -15.70 -11.57 -21.28
CA PRO A 2 -15.91 -10.30 -20.59
C PRO A 2 -14.88 -9.26 -21.07
N GLY A 3 -15.30 -8.01 -21.20
CA GLY A 3 -14.46 -6.89 -21.65
C GLY A 3 -14.52 -5.72 -20.67
N TRP A 4 -13.88 -4.61 -21.02
CA TRP A 4 -13.82 -3.39 -20.17
C TRP A 4 -15.20 -2.82 -19.77
N GLN A 5 -16.25 -3.17 -20.50
CA GLN A 5 -17.63 -2.75 -20.24
C GLN A 5 -18.40 -3.72 -19.34
N SER A 6 -17.81 -4.88 -19.02
CA SER A 6 -18.44 -5.87 -18.17
C SER A 6 -18.37 -5.41 -16.70
N PRO A 7 -19.45 -5.57 -15.92
CA PRO A 7 -19.42 -5.27 -14.49
C PRO A 7 -18.31 -6.02 -13.77
N LEU A 8 -17.61 -5.34 -12.86
CA LEU A 8 -16.67 -5.99 -11.96
C LEU A 8 -17.46 -6.79 -10.92
N PRO A 9 -17.05 -8.02 -10.59
CA PRO A 9 -17.62 -8.74 -9.46
C PRO A 9 -17.35 -7.96 -8.17
N GLU A 10 -18.39 -7.80 -7.35
CA GLU A 10 -18.31 -7.12 -6.05
C GLU A 10 -18.51 -8.15 -4.94
N GLU A 11 -17.66 -8.08 -3.92
CA GLU A 11 -17.81 -8.82 -2.67
C GLU A 11 -17.60 -7.86 -1.51
N ARG A 12 -18.43 -7.99 -0.48
CA ARG A 12 -18.26 -7.26 0.79
C ARG A 12 -17.79 -8.22 1.87
N LEU A 13 -16.54 -8.03 2.29
CA LEU A 13 -15.98 -8.78 3.41
C LEU A 13 -16.42 -8.13 4.73
N ALA A 14 -16.81 -8.96 5.70
CA ALA A 14 -17.03 -8.50 7.07
C ALA A 14 -15.68 -8.20 7.71
N VAL A 15 -15.48 -6.97 8.17
CA VAL A 15 -14.26 -6.52 8.87
C VAL A 15 -14.68 -5.96 10.22
N GLU A 16 -13.90 -6.28 11.26
CA GLU A 16 -14.11 -5.70 12.59
C GLU A 16 -13.82 -4.20 12.54
N GLU A 17 -14.78 -3.39 13.04
CA GLU A 17 -14.57 -1.96 13.17
C GLU A 17 -13.59 -1.69 14.32
N THR A 18 -12.35 -1.36 13.95
CA THR A 18 -11.27 -1.07 14.89
C THR A 18 -10.61 0.24 14.51
N ASP A 19 -9.99 0.92 15.48
CA ASP A 19 -9.11 2.05 15.19
C ASP A 19 -7.82 1.52 14.53
N PRO A 20 -7.60 1.79 13.24
CA PRO A 20 -6.47 1.23 12.51
C PRO A 20 -5.12 1.76 13.04
N ILE A 21 -5.07 2.98 13.56
CA ILE A 21 -3.85 3.57 14.12
C ILE A 21 -3.50 2.88 15.44
N ARG A 22 -4.52 2.59 16.27
CA ARG A 22 -4.32 1.84 17.50
C ARG A 22 -3.77 0.44 17.24
N VAL A 23 -4.34 -0.28 16.28
CA VAL A 23 -3.89 -1.63 15.91
C VAL A 23 -2.48 -1.59 15.32
N GLN A 24 -2.18 -0.63 14.44
CA GLN A 24 -0.86 -0.46 13.85
C GLN A 24 0.21 -0.14 14.89
N ALA A 25 -0.08 0.77 15.83
CA ALA A 25 0.85 1.10 16.91
C ALA A 25 1.12 -0.12 17.82
N GLY A 26 0.10 -0.94 18.08
CA GLY A 26 0.24 -2.20 18.80
C GLY A 26 1.19 -3.17 18.09
N HIS A 27 0.94 -3.43 16.80
CA HIS A 27 1.80 -4.29 15.96
C HIS A 27 3.24 -3.77 15.92
N PHE A 28 3.44 -2.47 15.70
CA PHE A 28 4.77 -1.87 15.69
C PHE A 28 5.52 -2.09 17.01
N ALA A 29 4.82 -1.96 18.13
CA ALA A 29 5.41 -2.22 19.45
C ALA A 29 5.73 -3.71 19.66
N ASP A 30 5.01 -4.65 19.04
CA ASP A 30 5.33 -6.07 19.07
C ASP A 30 6.56 -6.40 18.21
N VAL A 31 6.70 -5.77 17.04
CA VAL A 31 7.90 -5.86 16.20
C VAL A 31 9.14 -5.40 16.97
N ILE A 32 9.08 -4.24 17.63
CA ILE A 32 10.20 -3.72 18.45
C ILE A 32 10.63 -4.73 19.53
N ARG A 33 9.67 -5.49 20.07
CA ARG A 33 9.93 -6.48 21.13
C ARG A 33 10.28 -7.87 20.60
N GLY A 34 10.37 -8.06 19.28
CA GLY A 34 10.65 -9.34 18.65
C GLY A 34 9.51 -10.36 18.77
N ARG A 35 8.26 -9.90 18.98
CA ARG A 35 7.08 -10.77 19.11
C ARG A 35 6.29 -10.93 17.81
N ALA A 36 6.58 -10.10 16.82
CA ALA A 36 5.97 -10.15 15.49
C ALA A 36 7.01 -9.77 14.45
N GLU A 37 6.83 -10.27 13.23
CA GLU A 37 7.59 -9.80 12.06
C GLU A 37 6.90 -8.55 11.47
N PRO A 38 7.66 -7.63 10.85
CA PRO A 38 7.09 -6.54 10.06
C PRO A 38 6.17 -7.09 8.96
N LEU A 39 5.00 -6.46 8.77
CA LEU A 39 4.09 -6.84 7.67
C LEU A 39 4.65 -6.48 6.29
N ILE A 40 5.54 -5.49 6.23
CA ILE A 40 6.28 -5.08 5.04
C ILE A 40 7.73 -4.79 5.39
N THR A 41 8.63 -4.91 4.42
CA THR A 41 10.03 -4.53 4.61
C THR A 41 10.25 -3.02 4.41
N ALA A 42 11.37 -2.50 4.89
CA ALA A 42 11.78 -1.12 4.61
C ALA A 42 11.95 -0.87 3.10
N ARG A 43 12.36 -1.90 2.33
CA ARG A 43 12.48 -1.83 0.88
C ARG A 43 11.12 -1.67 0.21
N ASP A 44 10.11 -2.40 0.67
CA ASP A 44 8.74 -2.29 0.14
C ASP A 44 8.17 -0.89 0.41
N ALA A 45 8.36 -0.39 1.63
CA ALA A 45 7.95 0.98 1.98
C ALA A 45 8.63 2.04 1.11
N ALA A 46 9.93 1.89 0.83
CA ALA A 46 10.66 2.81 -0.05
C ALA A 46 10.12 2.78 -1.49
N ARG A 47 9.75 1.61 -2.02
CA ARG A 47 9.13 1.48 -3.34
C ARG A 47 7.75 2.16 -3.42
N THR A 48 6.94 2.05 -2.37
CA THR A 48 5.67 2.80 -2.29
C THR A 48 5.89 4.31 -2.32
N LEU A 49 6.90 4.80 -1.60
CA LEU A 49 7.27 6.21 -1.61
C LEU A 49 7.77 6.64 -3.00
N GLU A 50 8.63 5.86 -3.63
CA GLU A 50 9.14 6.14 -4.98
C GLU A 50 8.00 6.26 -5.99
N ALA A 51 7.08 5.29 -6.03
CA ALA A 51 5.94 5.32 -6.92
C ALA A 51 5.08 6.59 -6.71
N THR A 52 4.85 6.96 -5.45
CA THR A 52 4.09 8.17 -5.08
C THR A 52 4.78 9.43 -5.61
N LEU A 53 6.09 9.54 -5.43
CA LEU A 53 6.89 10.67 -5.91
C LEU A 53 6.97 10.70 -7.44
N ALA A 54 7.05 9.54 -8.09
CA ALA A 54 7.08 9.43 -9.54
C ALA A 54 5.79 9.94 -10.19
N VAL A 55 4.61 9.63 -9.60
CA VAL A 55 3.32 10.17 -10.06
C VAL A 55 3.31 11.70 -9.98
N ALA A 56 3.73 12.26 -8.84
CA ALA A 56 3.79 13.71 -8.66
C ALA A 56 4.72 14.37 -9.69
N LYS A 57 5.89 13.76 -9.94
CA LYS A 57 6.86 14.24 -10.93
C LYS A 57 6.31 14.14 -12.36
N ALA A 58 5.73 13.00 -12.73
CA ALA A 58 5.15 12.77 -14.05
C ALA A 58 4.06 13.80 -14.39
N ALA A 59 3.18 14.10 -13.41
CA ALA A 59 2.15 15.12 -13.55
C ALA A 59 2.75 16.52 -13.77
N ALA A 60 3.79 16.88 -13.01
CA ALA A 60 4.46 18.18 -13.15
C ALA A 60 5.19 18.34 -14.48
N THR A 61 5.73 17.26 -15.06
CA THR A 61 6.52 17.30 -16.29
C THR A 61 5.74 16.91 -17.56
N SER A 62 4.48 16.48 -17.43
CA SER A 62 3.70 15.92 -18.54
C SER A 62 4.47 14.82 -19.29
N GLY A 63 5.17 13.95 -18.55
CA GLY A 63 6.07 12.95 -19.11
C GLY A 63 6.20 11.72 -18.23
N GLU A 64 6.79 10.66 -18.78
CA GLU A 64 6.99 9.39 -18.08
C GLU A 64 8.15 9.47 -17.08
N VAL A 65 8.00 8.80 -15.93
CA VAL A 65 9.05 8.65 -14.92
C VAL A 65 9.26 7.17 -14.66
N ALA A 66 10.45 6.67 -15.01
CA ALA A 66 10.83 5.30 -14.73
C ALA A 66 11.11 5.09 -13.23
N LEU A 67 10.65 3.95 -12.69
CA LEU A 67 10.94 3.52 -11.32
C LEU A 67 12.23 2.69 -11.28
N SER A 68 12.93 2.73 -10.15
CA SER A 68 14.10 1.90 -9.89
C SER A 68 13.66 0.52 -9.39
N VAL A 69 13.88 -0.48 -10.24
CA VAL A 69 13.46 -1.89 -10.03
C VAL A 69 14.11 -2.50 -8.79
#